data_AF-A0A4R1J9A2-F1
#
_entry.id   AF-A0A4R1J9A2-F1
#
_cell.length_a   1.000
_cell.length_b   1.000
_cell.length_c   1.000
_cell.angle_alpha   90.00
_cell.angle_beta   90.00
_cell.angle_gamma   90.00
#
_symmetry.space_group_name_H-M   'P 1'
#
loop_
_entity.id
_entity.type
_entity.pdbx_description
1 polymer ?
#
loop_
_entity_poly.entity_id
_entity_poly.type
_entity_poly.pdbx_seq_one_letter_code
_entity_poly.pdbx_strand_id
1 'polypeptide(L)'
;MSTENYQNVRSAYSFFHENLGNKIKLQDVSNATGWKDSTVSTYFNKKWKGIILTRVKPGIYRVCMSENMSLEEFGELHSQVDQRLR
;
A
#
# COMPACT_ATOMS: atom_id res chain seq x y z
N MET A 1 6.67 13.04 -7.55
CA MET A 1 5.90 11.89 -8.09
C MET A 1 5.32 12.28 -9.43
N SER A 2 5.24 11.37 -10.40
CA SER A 2 4.43 11.62 -11.61
C SER A 2 2.94 11.70 -11.24
N THR A 3 2.15 12.39 -12.06
CA THR A 3 0.69 12.56 -11.84
C THR A 3 -0.05 11.22 -11.75
N GLU A 4 0.34 10.25 -12.58
CA GLU A 4 -0.21 8.90 -12.57
C GLU A 4 0.14 8.14 -11.28
N ASN A 5 1.38 8.23 -10.80
CA ASN A 5 1.76 7.58 -9.55
C ASN A 5 1.04 8.21 -8.35
N TYR A 6 0.79 9.52 -8.38
CA TYR A 6 0.01 10.19 -7.34
C TYR A 6 -1.45 9.70 -7.30
N GLN A 7 -2.08 9.50 -8.46
CA GLN A 7 -3.43 8.94 -8.54
C GLN A 7 -3.48 7.52 -7.97
N ASN A 8 -2.52 6.66 -8.33
CA ASN A 8 -2.50 5.28 -7.82
C ASN A 8 -2.26 5.22 -6.31
N VAL A 9 -1.38 6.09 -5.78
CA VAL A 9 -1.17 6.24 -4.33
C VAL A 9 -2.46 6.68 -3.64
N ARG A 10 -3.18 7.65 -4.21
CA ARG A 10 -4.47 8.10 -3.66
C ARG A 10 -5.51 6.98 -3.66
N SER A 11 -5.61 6.20 -4.74
CA SER A 11 -6.51 5.04 -4.80
C SER A 11 -6.16 3.98 -3.76
N ALA A 12 -4.86 3.72 -3.55
CA ALA A 12 -4.40 2.77 -2.54
C ALA A 12 -4.77 3.24 -1.12
N TYR A 13 -4.56 4.53 -0.84
CA TYR A 13 -4.94 5.13 0.44
C TYR A 13 -6.44 4.97 0.70
N SER A 14 -7.30 5.34 -0.25
CA SER A 14 -8.75 5.18 -0.12
C SER A 14 -9.13 3.72 0.10
N PHE A 15 -8.55 2.79 -0.67
CA PHE A 15 -8.82 1.37 -0.54
C PHE A 15 -8.46 0.85 0.87
N PHE A 16 -7.31 1.23 1.42
CA PHE A 16 -6.93 0.82 2.77
C PHE A 16 -7.81 1.45 3.85
N HIS A 17 -8.18 2.72 3.68
CA HIS A 17 -9.06 3.42 4.62
C HIS A 17 -10.46 2.77 4.67
N GLU A 18 -11.02 2.40 3.52
CA GLU A 18 -12.32 1.72 3.43
C GLU A 18 -12.29 0.28 3.97
N ASN A 19 -11.10 -0.33 4.01
CA ASN A 19 -10.90 -1.72 4.43
C ASN A 19 -10.20 -1.85 5.79
N LEU A 20 -10.18 -0.79 6.61
CA LEU A 20 -9.58 -0.84 7.95
C LEU A 20 -10.12 -2.02 8.78
N GLY A 21 -9.20 -2.79 9.36
CA GLY A 21 -9.53 -4.00 10.13
C GLY A 21 -9.93 -5.23 9.30
N ASN A 22 -10.28 -5.06 8.02
CA ASN A 22 -10.71 -6.14 7.14
C ASN A 22 -9.53 -6.95 6.58
N LYS A 23 -9.87 -8.15 6.09
CA LYS A 23 -8.93 -9.06 5.42
C LYS A 23 -9.01 -8.87 3.92
N ILE A 24 -7.87 -8.69 3.28
CA ILE A 24 -7.71 -8.46 1.84
C ILE A 24 -6.65 -9.40 1.25
N LYS A 25 -6.63 -9.50 -0.07
CA LYS A 25 -5.52 -10.00 -0.88
C LYS A 25 -4.75 -8.83 -1.49
N LEU A 26 -3.47 -9.03 -1.79
CA LEU A 26 -2.70 -8.01 -2.54
C LEU A 26 -3.28 -7.78 -3.95
N GLN A 27 -3.94 -8.78 -4.54
CA GLN A 27 -4.60 -8.65 -5.82
C GLN A 27 -5.77 -7.64 -5.78
N ASP A 28 -6.44 -7.50 -4.63
CA ASP A 28 -7.52 -6.51 -4.47
C ASP A 28 -6.97 -5.08 -4.56
N VAL A 29 -5.77 -4.86 -3.98
CA VAL A 29 -5.04 -3.59 -4.08
C VAL A 29 -4.61 -3.31 -5.52
N SER A 30 -4.08 -4.33 -6.22
CA SER A 30 -3.70 -4.25 -7.64
C SER A 30 -4.89 -3.79 -8.50
N ASN A 31 -6.04 -4.44 -8.33
CA ASN A 31 -7.27 -4.08 -9.03
C ASN A 31 -7.78 -2.68 -8.68
N ALA A 32 -7.69 -2.25 -7.42
CA ALA A 32 -8.14 -0.94 -6.97
C ALA A 32 -7.23 0.22 -7.42
N THR A 33 -5.94 -0.05 -7.62
CA THR A 33 -4.92 0.98 -7.87
C THR A 33 -4.41 1.02 -9.30
N GLY A 34 -4.60 -0.06 -10.08
CA GLY A 34 -3.98 -0.23 -11.39
C GLY A 34 -2.47 -0.56 -11.33
N TRP A 35 -1.89 -0.74 -10.14
CA TRP A 35 -0.51 -1.22 -10.04
C TRP A 35 -0.40 -2.69 -10.43
N LYS A 36 0.76 -3.07 -11.00
CA LYS A 36 1.07 -4.49 -11.22
C LYS A 36 1.17 -5.23 -9.89
N ASP A 37 0.78 -6.50 -9.86
CA ASP A 37 0.91 -7.37 -8.68
C ASP A 37 2.33 -7.39 -8.09
N SER A 38 3.36 -7.28 -8.94
CA SER A 38 4.76 -7.19 -8.54
C SER A 38 5.10 -5.88 -7.83
N THR A 39 4.52 -4.75 -8.27
CA THR A 39 4.64 -3.44 -7.60
C THR A 39 4.01 -3.50 -6.22
N VAL A 40 2.77 -4.01 -6.14
CA VAL A 40 2.06 -4.19 -4.87
C VAL A 40 2.83 -5.11 -3.92
N SER A 41 3.36 -6.22 -4.42
CA SER A 41 4.20 -7.14 -3.63
C SER A 41 5.48 -6.48 -3.14
N THR A 42 6.10 -5.62 -3.95
CA THR A 42 7.30 -4.85 -3.57
C THR A 42 6.96 -3.84 -2.48
N TYR A 43 5.89 -3.07 -2.63
CA TYR A 43 5.44 -2.14 -1.59
C TYR A 43 5.01 -2.85 -0.31
N PHE A 44 4.35 -4.00 -0.42
CA PHE A 44 4.07 -4.83 0.74
C PHE A 44 5.35 -5.13 1.53
N ASN A 45 6.36 -5.69 0.87
CA ASN A 45 7.59 -6.13 1.53
C ASN A 45 8.44 -4.97 2.05
N LYS A 46 8.50 -3.86 1.31
CA LYS A 46 9.39 -2.73 1.63
C LYS A 46 8.78 -1.68 2.55
N LYS A 47 7.48 -1.43 2.44
CA LYS A 47 6.85 -0.19 2.95
C LYS A 47 5.62 -0.45 3.83
N TRP A 48 4.85 -1.50 3.56
CA TRP A 48 3.54 -1.69 4.22
C TRP A 48 3.54 -2.72 5.32
N LYS A 49 4.45 -3.70 5.30
CA LYS A 49 4.48 -4.80 6.27
C LYS A 49 4.60 -4.26 7.70
N GLY A 50 3.56 -4.49 8.50
CA GLY A 50 3.48 -4.07 9.90
C GLY A 50 3.02 -2.62 10.11
N ILE A 51 2.86 -1.83 9.04
CA ILE A 51 2.43 -0.42 9.10
C ILE A 51 1.04 -0.26 8.50
N ILE A 52 0.86 -0.75 7.27
CA ILE A 52 -0.42 -0.70 6.53
C ILE A 52 -1.08 -2.07 6.54
N LEU A 53 -0.29 -3.14 6.38
CA LEU A 53 -0.77 -4.52 6.26
C LEU A 53 -0.01 -5.47 7.19
N THR A 54 -0.75 -6.34 7.87
CA THR A 54 -0.18 -7.48 8.60
C THR A 54 -0.60 -8.79 7.93
N ARG A 55 0.36 -9.67 7.64
CA ARG A 55 0.05 -11.00 7.07
C ARG A 55 -0.60 -11.87 8.16
N VAL A 56 -1.81 -12.35 7.89
CA VAL A 56 -2.54 -13.26 8.78
C VAL A 56 -2.21 -14.72 8.46
N LYS A 57 -2.21 -15.06 7.17
CA LYS A 57 -1.83 -16.37 6.63
C LYS A 57 -1.34 -16.21 5.19
N PRO A 58 -0.77 -17.23 4.54
CA PRO A 58 -0.35 -17.12 3.14
C PRO A 58 -1.46 -16.57 2.25
N GLY A 59 -1.16 -15.49 1.52
CA GLY A 59 -2.10 -14.83 0.61
C GLY A 59 -3.16 -13.93 1.25
N ILE A 60 -3.30 -13.87 2.59
CA ILE A 60 -4.31 -13.07 3.28
C ILE A 60 -3.66 -12.09 4.26
N TYR A 61 -4.04 -10.83 4.12
CA TYR A 61 -3.49 -9.70 4.86
C TYR A 61 -4.61 -8.95 5.57
N ARG A 62 -4.38 -8.47 6.78
CA ARG A 62 -5.30 -7.58 7.49
C ARG A 62 -4.82 -6.14 7.33
N VAL A 63 -5.74 -5.22 7.02
CA VAL A 63 -5.42 -3.79 7.04
C VAL A 63 -5.30 -3.32 8.49
N CYS A 64 -4.13 -2.81 8.82
CA CYS A 64 -3.77 -2.27 10.13
C CYS A 64 -3.21 -0.85 10.04
N MET A 65 -3.47 -0.16 8.93
CA MET A 65 -3.18 1.26 8.76
C MET A 65 -3.80 2.04 9.91
N SER A 66 -3.08 3.06 10.42
CA SER A 66 -3.64 3.94 11.45
C SER A 66 -4.81 4.74 10.87
N GLU A 67 -5.91 4.85 11.62
CA GLU A 67 -7.05 5.71 11.29
C GLU A 67 -6.66 7.19 11.17
N ASN A 68 -5.58 7.60 11.84
CA ASN A 68 -5.09 8.98 11.82
C ASN A 68 -4.04 9.24 10.73
N MET A 69 -3.63 8.22 9.97
CA MET A 69 -2.67 8.39 8.89
C MET A 69 -3.31 9.20 7.77
N SER A 70 -2.68 10.31 7.41
CA SER A 70 -3.10 11.17 6.31
C SER A 70 -2.64 10.62 4.95
N LEU A 71 -3.28 11.12 3.87
CA LEU A 71 -2.86 10.82 2.51
C LEU A 71 -1.42 11.30 2.22
N GLU A 72 -1.00 12.40 2.84
CA GLU A 72 0.36 12.93 2.69
C GLU A 72 1.40 11.98 3.30
N GLU A 73 1.23 11.60 4.57
CA GLU A 73 2.10 10.61 5.23
C GLU A 73 2.13 9.27 4.49
N PHE A 74 0.96 8.82 3.99
CA PHE A 74 0.90 7.63 3.16
C PHE A 74 1.67 7.82 1.84
N GLY A 75 1.55 8.98 1.21
CA GLY A 75 2.29 9.33 0.00
C GLY A 75 3.80 9.40 0.23
N GLU A 76 4.25 9.89 1.37
CA GLU A 76 5.66 9.94 1.76
C GLU A 76 6.29 8.56 1.82
N LEU A 77 5.57 7.55 2.34
CA LEU A 77 6.01 6.14 2.31
C LEU A 77 6.40 5.73 0.88
N HIS A 78 5.64 6.16 -0.12
CA HIS A 78 5.85 5.81 -1.53
C HIS A 78 6.91 6.66 -2.22
N SER A 79 7.17 7.87 -1.72
CA SER A 79 8.08 8.86 -2.31
C SER A 79 9.57 8.51 -2.17
N GLN A 80 9.96 7.69 -1.19
CA GLN A 80 11.36 7.28 -1.04
C GLN A 80 11.76 6.33 -2.16
N VAL A 81 12.53 6.86 -3.12
CA VAL A 81 13.38 6.10 -4.02
C VAL A 81 14.48 5.50 -3.15
N ASP A 82 14.58 4.17 -3.12
CA ASP A 82 15.71 3.46 -2.52
C ASP A 82 17.01 4.02 -3.12
N GLN A 83 17.72 4.91 -2.41
CA GLN A 83 19.07 5.38 -2.78
C GLN A 83 20.15 4.29 -2.56
N ARG A 84 19.74 3.05 -2.27
CA ARG A 84 20.63 1.90 -2.05
C ARG A 84 20.49 0.86 -3.15
N LEU A 85 20.76 1.27 -4.38
CA LEU A 85 21.33 0.42 -5.42
C LEU A 85 22.56 1.16 -5.95
N ARG A 86 23.66 1.04 -5.20
CA ARG A 86 25.02 1.24 -5.70
C ARG A 86 25.65 -0.13 -5.86
#